data_AF-A0AAN0JZS8-F1
#
_entry.id   AF-A0AAN0JZS8-F1
#
_cell.length_a   1.000
_cell.length_b   1.000
_cell.length_c   1.000
_cell.angle_alpha   90.00
_cell.angle_beta   90.00
_cell.angle_gamma   90.00
#
_symmetry.space_group_name_H-M   'P 1'
#
loop_
_entity.id
_entity.type
_entity.pdbx_description
1 polymer ?
#
loop_
_entity_poly.entity_id
_entity_poly.type
_entity_poly.pdbx_seq_one_letter_code
_entity_poly.pdbx_strand_id
1 'polypeptide(L)'
;MDMRSLLAKWWKRRVQEKNSELSERKGSPRTLLNHILKLPSAKQFLKLCIDHLRKDIDRNRRELALCWYLLGDTNEAMNHMQHYLAHTDHQSVNNDAKWTAKLIEKQHNVLQGQEKLLLALKERHLTRYELPPTNKVERRDASDLSVNEFFHHYAMSHTPLIITGLKTTTVKWDLEHIKKAVGHKVAPLRKSVSDSVEWAKLESCGQSTVSDFIEAVKRKES
;
A
#
# COMPACT_ATOMS: atom_id res chain seq x y z
N MET A 1 -20.84 0.50 -9.21
CA MET A 1 -19.84 0.55 -10.30
C MET A 1 -18.45 0.75 -9.70
N ASP A 2 -17.39 0.06 -10.15
CA ASP A 2 -16.03 0.33 -9.64
C ASP A 2 -15.40 1.53 -10.37
N MET A 3 -15.28 2.66 -9.66
CA MET A 3 -14.73 3.91 -10.20
C MET A 3 -13.26 3.79 -10.64
N ARG A 4 -12.47 2.90 -10.04
CA ARG A 4 -11.08 2.66 -10.48
C ARG A 4 -11.06 1.95 -11.82
N SER A 5 -11.95 0.98 -12.01
CA SER A 5 -12.14 0.31 -13.30
C SER A 5 -12.63 1.28 -14.38
N LEU A 6 -13.51 2.23 -14.03
CA LEU A 6 -13.96 3.25 -14.98
C LEU A 6 -12.80 4.18 -15.41
N LEU A 7 -11.99 4.65 -14.44
CA LEU A 7 -10.80 5.45 -14.72
C LEU A 7 -9.80 4.68 -15.59
N ALA A 8 -9.58 3.39 -15.32
CA ALA A 8 -8.71 2.53 -16.12
C ALA A 8 -9.18 2.43 -17.58
N LYS A 9 -10.50 2.23 -17.79
CA LYS A 9 -11.10 2.16 -19.13
C LYS A 9 -10.99 3.49 -19.87
N TRP A 10 -11.28 4.60 -19.20
CA TRP A 10 -11.12 5.95 -19.75
C TRP A 10 -9.67 6.20 -20.20
N TRP A 11 -8.71 5.85 -19.35
CA TRP A 11 -7.29 6.01 -19.66
C TRP A 11 -6.87 5.17 -20.87
N LYS A 12 -7.29 3.90 -20.93
CA LYS A 12 -6.96 3.00 -22.04
C LYS A 12 -7.42 3.54 -23.39
N ARG A 13 -8.64 4.09 -23.47
CA ARG A 13 -9.15 4.72 -24.72
C ARG A 13 -8.30 5.91 -25.14
N ARG A 14 -7.96 6.77 -24.17
CA ARG A 14 -7.16 7.98 -24.44
C ARG A 14 -5.73 7.67 -24.88
N VAL A 15 -5.12 6.62 -24.33
CA VAL A 15 -3.78 6.17 -24.74
C VAL A 15 -3.79 5.68 -26.19
N GLN A 16 -4.83 4.92 -26.58
CA GLN A 16 -5.02 4.46 -27.96
C GLN A 16 -5.20 5.62 -28.94
N GLU A 17 -5.79 6.73 -28.50
CA GLU A 17 -6.05 7.91 -29.34
C GLU A 17 -4.84 8.86 -29.50
N LYS A 18 -3.85 8.82 -28.60
CA LYS A 18 -2.83 9.89 -28.51
C LYS A 18 -1.35 9.48 -28.38
N ASN A 19 -0.95 8.22 -28.59
CA ASN A 19 0.46 7.79 -28.47
C ASN A 19 1.17 8.39 -27.24
N SER A 20 0.54 8.27 -26.07
CA SER A 20 1.02 8.90 -24.84
C SER A 20 2.28 8.21 -24.30
N GLU A 21 3.29 8.98 -23.89
CA GLU A 21 4.53 8.51 -23.22
C GLU A 21 4.27 7.62 -21.99
N LEU A 22 3.11 7.74 -21.35
CA LEU A 22 2.71 6.90 -20.22
C LEU A 22 2.26 5.49 -20.64
N SER A 23 2.02 5.24 -21.93
CA SER A 23 1.73 3.91 -22.48
C SER A 23 2.89 2.93 -22.28
N GLU A 24 4.11 3.45 -22.11
CA GLU A 24 5.33 2.64 -21.98
C GLU A 24 5.68 2.31 -20.53
N ARG A 25 5.01 2.91 -19.53
CA ARG A 25 5.29 2.63 -18.12
C ARG A 25 4.89 1.19 -17.79
N LYS A 26 5.91 0.37 -17.50
CA LYS A 26 5.74 -0.99 -16.98
C LYS A 26 5.70 -0.95 -15.46
N GLY A 27 4.63 -1.46 -14.86
CA GLY A 27 4.52 -1.60 -13.40
C GLY A 27 3.23 -2.31 -12.98
N SER A 28 3.02 -2.47 -11.68
CA SER A 28 1.77 -3.06 -11.17
C SER A 28 0.57 -2.19 -11.60
N PRO A 29 -0.63 -2.79 -11.84
CA PRO A 29 -1.83 -2.01 -12.17
C PRO A 29 -2.13 -0.93 -11.13
N ARG A 30 -1.82 -1.18 -9.86
CA ARG A 30 -2.01 -0.23 -8.77
C ARG A 30 -1.04 0.95 -8.87
N THR A 31 0.23 0.72 -9.16
CA THR A 31 1.22 1.78 -9.39
C THR A 31 0.81 2.65 -10.57
N LEU A 32 0.41 2.02 -11.68
CA LEU A 32 -0.06 2.74 -12.87
C LEU A 32 -1.30 3.59 -12.58
N LEU A 33 -2.32 3.04 -11.90
CA LEU A 33 -3.51 3.80 -11.51
C LEU A 33 -3.19 4.98 -10.60
N ASN A 34 -2.26 4.82 -9.65
CA ASN A 34 -1.84 5.92 -8.79
C ASN A 34 -1.09 7.01 -9.56
N HIS A 35 -0.32 6.66 -10.59
CA HIS A 35 0.25 7.66 -11.48
C HIS A 35 -0.82 8.37 -12.30
N ILE A 36 -1.78 7.64 -12.87
CA ILE A 36 -2.90 8.21 -13.64
C ILE A 36 -3.67 9.22 -12.78
N LEU A 37 -3.97 8.89 -11.53
CA LEU A 37 -4.69 9.79 -10.59
C LEU A 37 -3.96 11.12 -10.32
N LYS A 38 -2.63 11.17 -10.48
CA LYS A 38 -1.86 12.41 -10.32
C LYS A 38 -2.01 13.35 -11.52
N LEU A 39 -2.44 12.85 -12.68
CA LEU A 39 -2.55 13.65 -13.90
C LEU A 39 -3.70 14.66 -13.79
N PRO A 40 -3.50 15.92 -14.23
CA PRO A 40 -4.58 16.93 -14.24
C PRO A 40 -5.81 16.46 -15.01
N SER A 41 -5.58 15.75 -16.11
CA SER A 41 -6.65 15.28 -16.99
C SER A 41 -7.49 14.15 -16.38
N ALA A 42 -6.89 13.29 -15.55
CA ALA A 42 -7.61 12.28 -14.79
C ALA A 42 -8.45 12.92 -13.68
N LYS A 43 -7.90 13.93 -13.00
CA LYS A 43 -8.65 14.72 -12.02
C LYS A 43 -9.84 15.43 -12.66
N GLN A 44 -9.66 15.99 -13.87
CA GLN A 44 -10.76 16.61 -14.61
C GLN A 44 -11.83 15.59 -15.00
N PHE A 45 -11.44 14.40 -15.46
CA PHE A 45 -12.38 13.31 -15.74
C PHE A 45 -13.21 12.94 -14.50
N LEU A 46 -12.57 12.78 -13.34
CA LEU A 46 -13.27 12.48 -12.08
C LEU A 46 -14.25 13.60 -11.67
N LYS A 47 -13.89 14.87 -11.89
CA LYS A 47 -14.80 16.00 -11.67
C LYS A 47 -16.03 15.94 -12.58
N LEU A 48 -15.85 15.63 -13.86
CA LEU A 48 -16.99 15.42 -14.78
C LEU A 48 -17.88 14.24 -14.35
N CYS A 49 -17.28 13.16 -13.83
CA CYS A 49 -18.06 12.07 -13.25
C CYS A 49 -18.88 12.54 -12.04
N ILE A 50 -18.30 13.37 -11.16
CA ILE A 50 -19.03 13.96 -10.03
C ILE A 50 -20.22 14.79 -10.52
N ASP A 51 -20.01 15.67 -11.50
CA ASP A 51 -21.07 16.53 -12.04
C ASP A 51 -22.21 15.70 -12.65
N HIS A 52 -21.89 14.59 -13.31
CA HIS A 52 -22.88 13.68 -13.85
C HIS A 52 -23.66 12.93 -12.75
N LEU A 53 -22.94 12.34 -11.78
CA LEU A 53 -23.54 11.56 -10.70
C LEU A 53 -24.39 12.42 -9.76
N ARG A 54 -24.07 13.72 -9.65
CA ARG A 54 -24.85 14.70 -8.88
C ARG A 54 -26.26 14.95 -9.42
N LYS A 55 -26.58 14.53 -10.64
CA LYS A 55 -27.95 14.66 -11.19
C LYS A 55 -28.97 13.78 -10.48
N ASP A 56 -28.51 12.67 -9.89
CA ASP A 56 -29.31 11.74 -9.10
C ASP A 56 -28.46 11.30 -7.90
N ILE A 57 -28.35 12.19 -6.91
CA ILE A 57 -27.43 12.02 -5.77
C ILE A 57 -27.80 10.76 -5.00
N ASP A 58 -29.08 10.56 -4.69
CA ASP A 58 -29.53 9.49 -3.80
C ASP A 58 -29.19 8.12 -4.33
N ARG A 59 -29.33 7.90 -5.63
CA ARG A 59 -28.94 6.64 -6.27
C ARG A 59 -27.44 6.44 -6.36
N ASN A 60 -26.65 7.52 -6.43
CA ASN A 60 -25.23 7.49 -6.77
C ASN A 60 -24.30 7.89 -5.61
N ARG A 61 -24.80 7.97 -4.37
CA ARG A 61 -24.02 8.44 -3.20
C ARG A 61 -22.71 7.68 -3.01
N ARG A 62 -22.73 6.36 -3.19
CA ARG A 62 -21.53 5.51 -3.05
C ARG A 62 -20.49 5.83 -4.13
N GLU A 63 -20.91 5.92 -5.39
CA GLU A 63 -20.04 6.26 -6.51
C GLU A 63 -19.46 7.68 -6.37
N LEU A 64 -20.27 8.64 -5.90
CA LEU A 64 -19.81 9.99 -5.55
C LEU A 64 -18.73 9.97 -4.47
N ALA A 65 -18.93 9.21 -3.39
CA ALA A 65 -17.94 9.05 -2.33
C ALA A 65 -16.60 8.51 -2.88
N LEU A 66 -16.65 7.54 -3.79
CA LEU A 66 -15.45 7.00 -4.44
C LEU A 66 -14.75 8.02 -5.33
N CYS A 67 -15.47 8.84 -6.10
CA CYS A 67 -14.87 9.92 -6.90
C CYS A 67 -14.10 10.93 -6.02
N TRP A 68 -14.74 11.39 -4.94
CA TRP A 68 -14.11 12.32 -3.99
C TRP A 68 -12.90 11.71 -3.30
N TYR A 69 -13.00 10.45 -2.88
CA TYR A 69 -11.89 9.71 -2.31
C TYR A 69 -10.70 9.63 -3.28
N LEU A 70 -10.94 9.34 -4.56
CA LEU A 70 -9.89 9.28 -5.59
C LEU A 70 -9.28 10.65 -5.90
N LEU A 71 -10.03 11.73 -5.73
CA LEU A 71 -9.52 13.10 -5.83
C LEU A 71 -8.72 13.54 -4.59
N GLY A 72 -8.79 12.78 -3.49
CA GLY A 72 -8.13 13.08 -2.22
C GLY A 72 -8.98 13.90 -1.24
N ASP A 73 -10.22 14.25 -1.60
CA ASP A 73 -11.14 14.93 -0.70
C ASP A 73 -11.85 13.92 0.20
N THR A 74 -11.21 13.61 1.33
CA THR A 74 -11.75 12.62 2.26
C THR A 74 -12.95 13.11 3.05
N ASN A 75 -13.17 14.42 3.15
CA ASN A 75 -14.30 15.00 3.88
C ASN A 75 -15.58 14.77 3.08
N GLU A 76 -15.58 15.18 1.80
CA GLU A 76 -16.72 14.95 0.90
C GLU A 76 -16.96 13.45 0.68
N ALA A 77 -15.88 12.67 0.56
CA ALA A 77 -16.00 11.22 0.47
C ALA A 77 -16.70 10.60 1.69
N MET A 78 -16.32 11.03 2.89
CA MET A 78 -16.94 10.55 4.13
C MET A 78 -18.41 10.94 4.21
N ASN A 79 -18.73 12.20 3.93
CA ASN A 79 -20.08 12.74 3.98
C ASN A 79 -21.04 11.92 3.10
N HIS A 80 -20.68 11.74 1.82
CA HIS A 80 -21.48 10.95 0.90
C HIS A 80 -21.59 9.47 1.31
N MET A 81 -20.53 8.88 1.84
CA MET A 81 -20.53 7.47 2.27
C MET A 81 -21.36 7.24 3.53
N GLN A 82 -21.30 8.14 4.51
CA GLN A 82 -22.12 8.07 5.72
C GLN A 82 -23.60 8.22 5.37
N HIS A 83 -23.94 9.16 4.49
CA HIS A 83 -25.31 9.28 3.99
C HIS A 83 -25.78 8.01 3.28
N TYR A 84 -24.96 7.42 2.43
CA TYR A 84 -25.28 6.15 1.76
C TYR A 84 -25.60 5.06 2.79
N LEU A 85 -24.75 4.88 3.80
CA LEU A 85 -24.94 3.86 4.83
C LEU A 85 -26.17 4.12 5.71
N ALA A 86 -26.49 5.38 6.02
CA ALA A 86 -27.65 5.74 6.84
C ALA A 86 -29.00 5.49 6.13
N HIS A 87 -29.03 5.51 4.80
CA HIS A 87 -30.25 5.38 4.00
C HIS A 87 -30.33 4.03 3.25
N THR A 88 -29.40 3.11 3.52
CA THR A 88 -29.39 1.76 2.96
C THR A 88 -29.66 0.77 4.09
N ASP A 89 -30.62 -0.14 3.89
CA ASP A 89 -30.92 -1.19 4.88
C ASP A 89 -29.66 -2.02 5.17
N HIS A 90 -29.32 -2.20 6.45
CA HIS A 90 -28.13 -2.90 6.93
C HIS A 90 -27.98 -4.32 6.35
N GLN A 91 -29.09 -5.00 6.05
CA GLN A 91 -29.08 -6.33 5.42
C GLN A 91 -28.75 -6.28 3.91
N SER A 92 -28.99 -5.13 3.26
CA SER A 92 -28.74 -4.89 1.84
C SER A 92 -27.36 -4.29 1.53
N VAL A 93 -26.63 -3.81 2.55
CA VAL A 93 -25.28 -3.25 2.37
C VAL A 93 -24.27 -4.36 2.03
N ASN A 94 -23.82 -4.37 0.78
CA ASN A 94 -22.76 -5.27 0.30
C ASN A 94 -21.42 -5.04 1.05
N ASN A 95 -20.66 -6.11 1.27
CA ASN A 95 -19.31 -6.11 1.85
C ASN A 95 -18.37 -5.08 1.18
N ASP A 96 -18.46 -4.90 -0.14
CA ASP A 96 -17.65 -3.90 -0.85
C ASP A 96 -17.90 -2.47 -0.35
N ALA A 97 -19.15 -2.14 -0.03
CA ALA A 97 -19.51 -0.85 0.51
C ALA A 97 -18.99 -0.70 1.95
N LYS A 98 -19.11 -1.75 2.79
CA LYS A 98 -18.55 -1.74 4.15
C LYS A 98 -17.03 -1.54 4.13
N TRP A 99 -16.33 -2.24 3.23
CA TRP A 99 -14.90 -2.09 3.04
C TRP A 99 -14.52 -0.69 2.55
N THR A 100 -15.28 -0.14 1.59
CA THR A 100 -15.08 1.23 1.08
C THR A 100 -15.23 2.26 2.19
N ALA A 101 -16.25 2.14 3.04
CA ALA A 101 -16.44 3.04 4.17
C ALA A 101 -15.26 2.99 5.15
N LYS A 102 -14.81 1.78 5.52
CA LYS A 102 -13.63 1.62 6.38
C LYS A 102 -12.34 2.16 5.76
N LEU A 103 -12.20 2.04 4.45
CA LEU A 103 -11.06 2.61 3.73
C LEU A 103 -11.06 4.15 3.78
N ILE A 104 -12.21 4.78 3.50
CA ILE A 104 -12.38 6.24 3.54
C ILE A 104 -12.17 6.74 4.98
N GLU A 105 -12.77 6.06 5.97
CA GLU A 105 -12.62 6.35 7.40
C GLU A 105 -11.16 6.34 7.83
N LYS A 106 -10.43 5.26 7.52
CA LYS A 106 -9.02 5.14 7.85
C LYS A 106 -8.20 6.28 7.23
N GLN A 107 -8.44 6.59 5.96
CA GLN A 107 -7.68 7.66 5.28
C GLN A 107 -8.00 9.04 5.84
N HIS A 108 -9.28 9.32 6.11
CA HIS A 108 -9.73 10.58 6.70
C HIS A 108 -9.08 10.80 8.09
N ASN A 109 -9.11 9.78 8.95
CA ASN A 109 -8.51 9.86 10.28
C ASN A 109 -6.99 10.11 10.22
N VAL A 110 -6.30 9.50 9.27
CA VAL A 110 -4.86 9.75 9.05
C VAL A 110 -4.62 11.21 8.64
N LEU A 111 -5.39 11.74 7.67
CA LEU A 111 -5.21 13.11 7.20
C LEU A 111 -5.55 14.14 8.28
N GLN A 112 -6.66 13.94 9.01
CA GLN A 112 -7.03 14.78 10.15
C GLN A 112 -5.97 14.74 11.26
N GLY A 113 -5.43 13.56 11.56
CA GLY A 113 -4.32 13.41 12.50
C GLY A 113 -3.06 14.14 12.04
N GLN A 114 -2.70 14.02 10.76
CA GLN A 114 -1.56 14.73 10.16
C GLN A 114 -1.74 16.25 10.20
N GLU A 115 -2.93 16.76 9.87
CA GLU A 115 -3.23 18.19 9.91
C GLU A 115 -3.11 18.75 11.33
N LYS A 116 -3.72 18.08 12.32
CA LYS A 116 -3.59 18.45 13.74
C LYS A 116 -2.13 18.46 14.20
N LEU A 117 -1.35 17.44 13.82
CA LEU A 117 0.07 17.38 14.14
C LEU A 117 0.87 18.49 13.44
N LEU A 118 0.58 18.78 12.17
CA LEU A 118 1.24 19.86 11.43
C LEU A 118 0.94 21.23 12.04
N LEU A 119 -0.28 21.48 12.50
CA LEU A 119 -0.64 22.70 13.23
C LEU A 119 0.14 22.80 14.54
N ALA A 120 0.13 21.75 15.36
CA ALA A 120 0.87 21.71 16.62
C ALA A 120 2.40 21.87 16.40
N LEU A 121 2.95 21.37 15.30
CA LEU A 121 4.36 21.55 14.95
C LEU A 121 4.68 22.99 14.52
N LYS A 122 3.79 23.64 13.75
CA LYS A 122 3.92 25.06 13.39
C LYS A 122 3.91 25.97 14.61
N GLU A 123 3.02 25.69 15.57
CA GLU A 123 2.90 26.44 16.84
C GLU A 123 4.14 26.30 17.72
N ARG A 124 4.86 25.16 17.63
CA ARG A 124 6.04 24.89 18.46
C ARG A 124 7.36 25.48 17.92
N HIS A 125 7.35 26.20 16.80
CA HIS A 125 8.54 26.80 16.17
C HIS A 125 9.77 25.87 16.14
N LEU A 126 9.56 24.56 15.93
CA LEU A 126 10.63 23.58 15.91
C LEU A 126 11.47 23.79 14.64
N THR A 127 12.59 24.48 14.79
CA THR A 127 13.56 24.78 13.71
C THR A 127 14.39 23.56 13.30
N ARG A 128 14.34 22.47 14.08
CA ARG A 128 15.06 21.24 13.81
C ARG A 128 14.18 20.02 14.08
N TYR A 129 13.84 19.31 13.01
CA TYR A 129 13.18 18.02 13.08
C TYR A 129 14.24 16.96 13.35
N GLU A 130 14.56 16.73 14.61
CA GLU A 130 15.27 15.51 14.97
C GLU A 130 14.28 14.35 14.87
N LEU A 131 14.60 13.35 14.06
CA LEU A 131 13.87 12.10 14.09
C LEU A 131 13.81 11.64 15.54
N PRO A 132 12.65 11.19 16.05
CA PRO A 132 12.60 10.63 17.40
C PRO A 132 13.72 9.60 17.52
N PRO A 133 14.47 9.59 18.63
CA PRO A 133 15.59 8.67 18.80
C PRO A 133 15.08 7.27 18.50
N THR A 134 15.82 6.53 17.66
CA THR A 134 15.44 5.17 17.32
C THR A 134 15.33 4.40 18.62
N ASN A 135 14.12 3.91 18.92
CA ASN A 135 13.92 3.04 20.08
C ASN A 135 14.89 1.87 19.91
N LYS A 136 15.86 1.78 20.83
CA LYS A 136 16.81 0.67 20.82
C LYS A 136 16.00 -0.60 21.08
N VAL A 137 15.83 -1.41 20.03
CA VAL A 137 15.20 -2.72 20.17
C VAL A 137 16.11 -3.57 21.04
N GLU A 138 15.54 -4.13 22.11
CA GLU A 138 16.26 -4.97 23.04
C GLU A 138 16.84 -6.19 22.31
N ARG A 139 18.02 -6.64 22.75
CA ARG A 139 18.70 -7.84 22.26
C ARG A 139 18.93 -8.78 23.43
N ARG A 140 18.47 -10.03 23.31
CA ARG A 140 18.57 -11.06 24.34
C ARG A 140 19.10 -12.35 23.75
N ASP A 141 19.95 -13.06 24.48
CA ASP A 141 20.47 -14.34 24.01
C ASP A 141 19.42 -15.45 24.19
N ALA A 142 19.31 -16.38 23.25
CA ALA A 142 18.34 -17.47 23.37
C ALA A 142 18.56 -18.32 24.63
N SER A 143 19.79 -18.37 25.17
CA SER A 143 20.09 -19.07 26.43
C SER A 143 19.54 -18.37 27.67
N ASP A 144 19.28 -17.07 27.60
CA ASP A 144 18.80 -16.24 28.72
C ASP A 144 17.30 -15.95 28.65
N LEU A 145 16.60 -16.44 27.62
CA LEU A 145 15.20 -16.10 27.34
C LEU A 145 14.31 -17.35 27.39
N SER A 146 13.48 -17.45 28.42
CA SER A 146 12.49 -18.53 28.48
C SER A 146 11.31 -18.27 27.54
N VAL A 147 10.66 -19.33 27.05
CA VAL A 147 9.45 -19.23 26.19
C VAL A 147 8.34 -18.46 26.92
N ASN A 148 8.19 -18.70 28.22
CA ASN A 148 7.14 -18.07 29.02
C ASN A 148 7.39 -16.57 29.20
N GLU A 149 8.64 -16.18 29.44
CA GLU A 149 9.07 -14.78 29.50
C GLU A 149 8.86 -14.09 28.15
N PHE A 150 9.32 -14.72 27.06
CA PHE A 150 9.12 -14.22 25.70
C PHE A 150 7.63 -13.94 25.41
N PHE A 151 6.77 -14.91 25.73
CA PHE A 151 5.34 -14.81 25.46
C PHE A 151 4.69 -13.64 26.23
N HIS A 152 4.94 -13.54 27.54
CA HIS A 152 4.27 -12.53 28.37
C HIS A 152 4.86 -11.12 28.19
N HIS A 153 6.19 -11.00 28.09
CA HIS A 153 6.85 -9.69 28.10
C HIS A 153 6.99 -9.07 26.71
N TYR A 154 7.04 -9.87 25.66
CA TYR A 154 7.28 -9.38 24.29
C TYR A 154 6.11 -9.65 23.35
N ALA A 155 5.61 -10.90 23.30
CA ALA A 155 4.54 -11.23 22.36
C ALA A 155 3.19 -10.60 22.74
N MET A 156 2.75 -10.77 24.00
CA MET A 156 1.48 -10.23 24.51
C MET A 156 1.48 -8.70 24.60
N SER A 157 2.63 -8.09 24.85
CA SER A 157 2.79 -6.64 24.94
C SER A 157 3.01 -5.97 23.57
N HIS A 158 3.12 -6.75 22.50
CA HIS A 158 3.51 -6.28 21.16
C HIS A 158 4.85 -5.53 21.14
N THR A 159 5.79 -5.91 22.00
CA THR A 159 7.11 -5.30 22.09
C THR A 159 8.13 -6.07 21.23
N PRO A 160 8.83 -5.43 20.29
CA PRO A 160 9.82 -6.10 19.45
C PRO A 160 11.07 -6.49 20.26
N LEU A 161 11.62 -7.67 19.95
CA LEU A 161 12.86 -8.20 20.53
C LEU A 161 13.73 -8.83 19.44
N ILE A 162 15.04 -8.66 19.52
CA ILE A 162 16.02 -9.40 18.71
C ILE A 162 16.59 -10.52 19.56
N ILE A 163 16.32 -11.77 19.18
CA ILE A 163 16.87 -12.95 19.85
C ILE A 163 18.19 -13.33 19.18
N THR A 164 19.28 -13.33 19.95
CA THR A 164 20.63 -13.73 19.51
C THR A 164 20.96 -15.15 19.98
N GLY A 165 22.10 -15.71 19.55
CA GLY A 165 22.57 -17.02 20.01
C GLY A 165 21.76 -18.24 19.52
N LEU A 166 20.63 -18.03 18.84
CA LEU A 166 19.79 -19.11 18.33
C LEU A 166 20.48 -19.79 17.12
N LYS A 167 20.77 -21.08 17.26
CA LYS A 167 21.20 -21.92 16.13
C LYS A 167 19.97 -22.34 15.31
N THR A 168 19.64 -21.56 14.28
CA THR A 168 18.46 -21.80 13.42
C THR A 168 18.67 -22.90 12.39
N THR A 169 19.92 -23.14 11.96
CA THR A 169 20.23 -24.17 10.96
C THR A 169 21.40 -25.04 11.41
N THR A 170 21.34 -26.34 11.06
CA THR A 170 22.43 -27.30 11.31
C THR A 170 23.57 -27.17 10.29
N VAL A 171 23.26 -26.65 9.10
CA VAL A 171 24.22 -26.40 8.01
C VAL A 171 24.15 -24.92 7.62
N LYS A 172 25.30 -24.35 7.24
CA LYS A 172 25.36 -22.97 6.73
C LYS A 172 24.58 -22.85 5.43
N TRP A 173 23.62 -21.93 5.38
CA TRP A 173 22.88 -21.60 4.17
C TRP A 173 23.62 -20.54 3.36
N ASP A 174 24.65 -20.96 2.63
CA ASP A 174 25.28 -20.13 1.61
C ASP A 174 24.65 -20.35 0.23
N LEU A 175 25.03 -19.50 -0.75
CA LEU A 175 24.46 -19.55 -2.09
C LEU A 175 24.72 -20.90 -2.79
N GLU A 176 25.86 -21.55 -2.55
CA GLU A 176 26.16 -22.86 -3.14
C GLU A 176 25.30 -23.97 -2.54
N HIS A 177 25.15 -23.97 -1.21
CA HIS A 177 24.27 -24.89 -0.51
C HIS A 177 22.83 -24.76 -0.98
N ILE A 178 22.33 -23.52 -1.06
CA ILE A 178 20.96 -23.22 -1.53
C ILE A 178 20.79 -23.65 -2.99
N LYS A 179 21.74 -23.31 -3.87
CA LYS A 179 21.72 -23.72 -5.28
C LYS A 179 21.67 -25.24 -5.43
N LYS A 180 22.49 -25.97 -4.67
CA LYS A 180 22.50 -27.44 -4.70
C LYS A 180 21.20 -28.05 -4.18
N ALA A 181 20.67 -27.53 -3.06
CA ALA A 181 19.48 -28.10 -2.41
C ALA A 181 18.19 -27.81 -3.17
N VAL A 182 18.01 -26.57 -3.66
CA VAL A 182 16.73 -26.09 -4.21
C VAL A 182 16.86 -25.30 -5.51
N GLY A 183 18.02 -25.34 -6.18
CA GLY A 183 18.28 -24.58 -7.41
C GLY A 183 17.25 -24.79 -8.52
N HIS A 184 16.70 -25.99 -8.64
CA HIS A 184 15.68 -26.35 -9.64
C HIS A 184 14.28 -25.79 -9.31
N LYS A 185 14.04 -25.27 -8.10
CA LYS A 185 12.73 -24.73 -7.71
C LYS A 185 12.52 -23.37 -8.36
N VAL A 186 11.31 -23.16 -8.86
CA VAL A 186 10.87 -21.88 -9.43
C VAL A 186 10.32 -21.01 -8.31
N ALA A 187 10.80 -19.77 -8.23
CA ALA A 187 10.36 -18.79 -7.25
C ALA A 187 9.85 -17.50 -7.95
N PRO A 188 8.83 -16.83 -7.38
CA PRO A 188 8.42 -15.52 -7.86
C PRO A 188 9.50 -14.49 -7.55
N LEU A 189 9.88 -13.71 -8.57
CA LEU A 189 10.85 -12.64 -8.43
C LEU A 189 10.16 -11.31 -8.19
N ARG A 190 10.81 -10.45 -7.39
CA ARG A 190 10.43 -9.05 -7.23
C ARG A 190 11.58 -8.14 -7.61
N LYS A 191 11.26 -7.02 -8.25
CA LYS A 191 12.21 -5.96 -8.58
C LYS A 191 11.87 -4.70 -7.81
N SER A 192 12.90 -3.93 -7.46
CA SER A 192 12.73 -2.60 -6.88
C SER A 192 12.27 -1.61 -7.96
N VAL A 193 11.25 -0.82 -7.65
CA VAL A 193 10.70 0.24 -8.52
C VAL A 193 10.50 1.49 -7.65
N SER A 194 11.32 2.52 -7.87
CA SER A 194 11.41 3.71 -6.99
C SER A 194 10.07 4.37 -6.67
N ASP A 195 9.17 4.39 -7.66
CA ASP A 195 7.89 5.09 -7.62
C ASP A 195 6.72 4.15 -7.33
N SER A 196 7.00 2.88 -7.04
CA SER A 196 5.97 1.90 -6.74
C SER A 196 5.23 2.24 -5.46
N VAL A 197 3.93 2.01 -5.52
CA VAL A 197 3.03 2.09 -4.36
C VAL A 197 2.85 0.74 -3.67
N GLU A 198 3.52 -0.31 -4.18
CA GLU A 198 3.54 -1.62 -3.55
C GLU A 198 4.45 -1.63 -2.32
N TRP A 199 4.23 -2.62 -1.46
CA TRP A 199 4.99 -2.77 -0.22
C TRP A 199 6.50 -2.88 -0.51
N ALA A 200 7.29 -2.15 0.28
CA ALA A 200 8.74 -2.03 0.13
C ALA A 200 9.22 -1.58 -1.27
N LYS A 201 8.34 -0.98 -2.08
CA LYS A 201 8.63 -0.61 -3.48
C LYS A 201 9.03 -1.79 -4.36
N LEU A 202 8.57 -2.99 -4.00
CA LEU A 202 8.88 -4.25 -4.69
C LEU A 202 7.70 -4.70 -5.54
N GLU A 203 7.90 -4.79 -6.85
CA GLU A 203 6.89 -5.25 -7.79
C GLU A 203 7.24 -6.62 -8.35
N SER A 204 6.23 -7.46 -8.59
CA SER A 204 6.39 -8.76 -9.25
C SER A 204 7.01 -8.59 -10.64
N CYS A 205 8.07 -9.36 -10.94
CA CYS A 205 8.79 -9.28 -12.21
C CYS A 205 8.94 -10.62 -12.92
N GLY A 206 8.01 -11.54 -12.67
CA GLY A 206 8.00 -12.88 -13.24
C GLY A 206 8.49 -13.93 -12.26
N GLN A 207 8.99 -15.03 -12.80
CA GLN A 207 9.50 -16.17 -12.04
C GLN A 207 10.81 -16.63 -12.64
N SER A 208 11.66 -17.24 -11.83
CA SER A 208 12.92 -17.83 -12.27
C SER A 208 13.28 -18.99 -11.36
N THR A 209 14.18 -19.85 -11.80
CA THR A 209 14.74 -20.87 -10.90
C THR A 209 15.64 -20.20 -9.87
N VAL A 210 15.74 -20.80 -8.67
CA VAL A 210 16.67 -20.32 -7.64
C VAL A 210 18.11 -20.33 -8.17
N SER A 211 18.46 -21.32 -9.01
CA SER A 211 19.77 -21.42 -9.65
C SER A 211 20.07 -20.20 -10.54
N ASP A 212 19.17 -19.89 -11.47
CA ASP A 212 19.34 -18.76 -12.40
C ASP A 212 19.42 -17.43 -11.65
N PHE A 213 18.59 -17.27 -10.61
CA PHE A 213 18.62 -16.08 -9.76
C PHE A 213 19.97 -15.92 -9.06
N ILE A 214 20.50 -16.98 -8.44
CA ILE A 214 21.80 -16.94 -7.77
C ILE A 214 22.92 -16.58 -8.75
N GLU A 215 22.90 -17.16 -9.96
CA GLU A 215 23.88 -16.81 -10.99
C GLU A 215 23.77 -15.35 -11.42
N ALA A 216 22.56 -14.83 -11.59
CA ALA A 216 22.33 -13.44 -11.95
C ALA A 216 22.82 -12.46 -10.85
N VAL A 217 22.65 -12.82 -9.57
CA VAL A 217 23.16 -12.01 -8.44
C VAL A 217 24.69 -11.96 -8.47
N LYS A 218 25.35 -13.11 -8.59
CA LYS A 218 26.82 -13.18 -8.64
C LYS A 218 27.42 -12.38 -9.80
N ARG A 219 26.78 -12.40 -10.97
CA ARG A 219 27.22 -11.64 -12.15
C ARG A 219 27.12 -10.12 -11.96
N LYS A 220 26.25 -9.63 -11.07
CA LYS A 220 26.11 -8.19 -10.79
C LYS A 220 27.09 -7.66 -9.74
N GLU A 221 27.69 -8.55 -8.96
CA GLU A 221 28.69 -8.22 -7.93
C GLU A 221 30.13 -8.24 -8.48
N SER A 222 30.31 -8.69 -9.73
CA SER A 222 31.58 -8.66 -10.49
C SER A 222 31.62 -7.45 -11.42
#